data_AF-A0AA41TAM8-F1
#
_entry.id   AF-A0AA41TAM8-F1
#
_cell.length_a   1.000
_cell.length_b   1.000
_cell.length_c   1.000
_cell.angle_alpha   90.00
_cell.angle_beta   90.00
_cell.angle_gamma   90.00
#
_symmetry.space_group_name_H-M   'P 1'
#
loop_
_entity.id
_entity.type
_entity.pdbx_description
1 polymer ?
#
loop_
_entity_poly.entity_id
_entity_poly.type
_entity_poly.pdbx_seq_one_letter_code
_entity_poly.pdbx_strand_id
1 'polypeptide(L)'
;MANRGPTYGLSREVQQKIEKQYDADLEQILIQWITTQCRKDVGRPQPGRENFQVWLKDGTVLCELINGLYPEGQAPVKKIQASTMAFRQMEQISQFLQAAERYGINTTDIFQTVDLWEGKNMACVQRTLMNLGGLAVARDDGLFSGDPNWFPKKSKENPRNFSDNQLQEGKNVIGLQMGTNRGASQAGMTGYGMPRQIL
;
A
#
# COMPACT_ATOMS: atom_id res chain seq x y z
N MET A 1 -28.05 -12.89 11.19
CA MET A 1 -27.92 -13.30 12.61
C MET A 1 -26.63 -14.10 12.72
N ALA A 2 -25.58 -13.54 13.34
CA ALA A 2 -24.24 -14.14 13.33
C ALA A 2 -23.68 -14.21 14.75
N ASN A 3 -24.27 -15.07 15.59
CA ASN A 3 -23.57 -15.57 16.77
C ASN A 3 -22.68 -16.72 16.31
N ARG A 4 -21.50 -16.41 15.77
CA ARG A 4 -20.44 -17.42 15.60
C ARG A 4 -19.89 -17.72 17.00
N GLY A 5 -19.96 -18.98 17.42
CA GLY A 5 -19.35 -19.42 18.67
C GLY A 5 -17.83 -19.22 18.65
N PRO A 6 -17.17 -19.36 19.81
CA PRO A 6 -15.72 -19.15 19.91
C PRO A 6 -14.97 -20.06 18.92
N THR A 7 -13.92 -19.53 18.29
CA THR A 7 -13.04 -20.33 17.43
C THR A 7 -12.07 -21.14 18.30
N TYR A 8 -11.84 -22.41 17.94
CA TYR A 8 -10.96 -23.33 18.67
C TYR A 8 -9.88 -23.93 17.76
N GLY A 9 -8.80 -24.43 18.35
CA GLY A 9 -7.70 -25.10 17.65
C GLY A 9 -7.04 -24.22 16.58
N LEU A 10 -6.76 -24.81 15.42
CA LEU A 10 -6.11 -24.13 14.28
C LEU A 10 -6.83 -22.84 13.86
N SER A 11 -8.17 -22.81 13.89
CA SER A 11 -8.93 -21.61 13.52
C SER A 11 -8.70 -20.45 14.49
N ARG A 12 -8.49 -20.74 15.78
CA ARG A 12 -8.14 -19.73 16.78
C ARG A 12 -6.73 -19.20 16.58
N GLU A 13 -5.78 -20.08 16.28
CA GLU A 13 -4.38 -19.69 16.02
C GLU A 13 -4.27 -18.80 14.78
N VAL A 14 -4.99 -19.13 13.71
CA VAL A 14 -5.07 -18.30 12.50
C VAL A 14 -5.66 -16.93 12.83
N GLN A 15 -6.77 -16.89 13.58
CA GLN A 15 -7.37 -15.62 14.00
C GLN A 15 -6.40 -14.79 14.83
N GLN A 16 -5.69 -15.38 15.80
CA GLN A 16 -4.68 -14.68 16.59
C GLN A 16 -3.53 -14.12 15.74
N LYS A 17 -3.09 -14.85 14.70
CA LYS A 17 -2.06 -14.35 13.77
C LYS A 17 -2.57 -13.16 12.97
N ILE A 18 -3.82 -13.18 12.52
CA ILE A 18 -4.45 -12.06 11.82
C ILE A 18 -4.57 -10.85 12.76
N GLU A 19 -5.00 -11.07 13.99
CA GLU A 19 -5.14 -10.00 14.99
C GLU A 19 -3.80 -9.37 15.36
N LYS A 20 -2.71 -10.14 15.38
CA LYS A 20 -1.35 -9.62 15.57
C LYS A 20 -0.86 -8.72 14.42
N GLN A 21 -1.48 -8.78 13.24
CA GLN A 21 -1.15 -7.88 12.13
C GLN A 21 -1.84 -6.51 12.28
N TYR A 22 -2.75 -6.36 13.24
CA TYR A 22 -3.38 -5.07 13.53
C TYR A 22 -2.39 -4.17 14.26
N ASP A 23 -2.27 -2.93 13.79
CA ASP A 23 -1.33 -1.96 14.34
C ASP A 23 -2.11 -0.75 14.90
N ALA A 24 -1.95 -0.48 16.19
CA ALA A 24 -2.65 0.61 16.86
C ALA A 24 -2.12 1.99 16.44
N ASP A 25 -0.85 2.11 16.05
CA ASP A 25 -0.29 3.37 15.60
C ASP A 25 -0.81 3.72 14.20
N LEU A 26 -0.90 2.72 13.31
CA LEU A 26 -1.54 2.89 12.00
C LEU A 26 -3.01 3.26 12.12
N GLU A 27 -3.73 2.73 13.11
CA GLU A 27 -5.12 3.12 13.37
C GLU A 27 -5.24 4.62 13.64
N GLN A 28 -4.38 5.18 14.49
CA GLN A 28 -4.42 6.60 14.82
C GLN A 28 -4.12 7.48 13.61
N ILE A 29 -3.13 7.09 12.80
CA ILE A 29 -2.80 7.76 11.53
C ILE A 29 -4.01 7.72 10.59
N LEU A 30 -4.65 6.56 10.44
CA LEU A 30 -5.83 6.40 9.57
C LEU A 30 -7.01 7.23 10.06
N ILE A 31 -7.29 7.25 11.37
CA ILE A 31 -8.35 8.11 11.93
C ILE A 31 -8.07 9.57 11.58
N GLN A 32 -6.84 10.03 11.83
CA GLN A 32 -6.46 11.41 11.54
C GLN A 32 -6.57 11.74 10.05
N TRP A 33 -6.06 10.87 9.18
CA TRP A 33 -6.15 11.06 7.74
C TRP A 33 -7.60 11.09 7.25
N ILE A 34 -8.43 10.13 7.64
CA ILE A 34 -9.84 10.07 7.21
C ILE A 34 -10.58 11.34 7.62
N THR A 35 -10.40 11.81 8.86
CA THR A 35 -11.02 13.05 9.32
C THR A 35 -10.54 14.29 8.56
N THR A 36 -9.32 14.26 8.02
CA THR A 36 -8.74 15.37 7.25
C THR A 36 -9.15 15.32 5.77
N GLN A 37 -9.28 14.12 5.20
CA GLN A 37 -9.58 13.90 3.79
C GLN A 37 -11.09 14.05 3.47
N CYS A 38 -11.95 13.71 4.41
CA CYS A 38 -13.39 13.87 4.26
C CYS A 38 -13.77 15.36 4.24
N ARG A 39 -14.59 15.77 3.27
CA ARG A 39 -15.09 17.16 3.17
C ARG A 39 -16.14 17.50 4.23
N LYS A 40 -16.86 16.49 4.70
CA LYS A 40 -17.87 16.61 5.75
C LYS A 40 -17.27 16.13 7.07
N ASP A 41 -17.80 16.69 8.16
CA ASP A 41 -17.50 16.16 9.48
C ASP A 41 -18.09 14.75 9.62
N VAL A 42 -17.20 13.75 9.65
CA VAL A 42 -17.51 12.33 9.81
C VAL A 42 -17.39 11.89 11.27
N GLY A 43 -17.12 12.82 12.18
CA GLY A 43 -16.81 12.53 13.57
C GLY A 43 -15.45 11.87 13.74
N ARG A 44 -14.97 11.79 14.99
CA ARG A 44 -13.73 11.11 15.35
C ARG A 44 -14.02 10.02 16.38
N PRO A 45 -13.75 8.74 16.11
CA PRO A 45 -13.97 7.68 17.08
C PRO A 45 -12.93 7.77 18.20
N GLN A 46 -13.26 7.18 19.34
CA GLN A 46 -12.26 6.90 20.37
C GLN A 46 -11.23 5.89 19.83
N PRO A 47 -9.96 5.97 20.27
CA PRO A 47 -8.97 4.94 19.96
C PRO A 47 -9.46 3.54 20.30
N GLY A 48 -9.03 2.55 19.52
CA GLY A 48 -9.31 1.15 19.74
C GLY A 48 -10.00 0.49 18.55
N ARG A 49 -9.58 -0.75 18.27
CA ARG A 49 -10.03 -1.57 17.15
C ARG A 49 -11.55 -1.66 17.02
N GLU A 50 -12.26 -1.85 18.13
CA GLU A 50 -13.71 -1.99 18.13
C GLU A 50 -14.41 -0.68 17.76
N ASN A 51 -13.94 0.45 18.31
CA ASN A 51 -14.47 1.77 18.00
C ASN A 51 -14.20 2.14 16.54
N PHE A 52 -13.00 1.85 16.05
CA PHE A 52 -12.63 2.05 14.66
C PHE A 52 -13.50 1.21 13.71
N GLN A 53 -13.76 -0.05 14.05
CA GLN A 53 -14.68 -0.90 13.30
C GLN A 53 -16.09 -0.32 13.27
N VAL A 54 -16.66 0.02 14.43
CA VAL A 54 -18.04 0.55 14.54
C VAL A 54 -18.20 1.82 13.72
N TRP A 55 -17.19 2.69 13.73
CA TRP A 55 -17.19 3.94 12.95
C TRP A 55 -17.25 3.70 11.44
N LEU A 56 -16.50 2.72 10.93
CA LEU A 56 -16.45 2.41 9.50
C LEU A 56 -17.56 1.44 9.04
N LYS A 57 -18.20 0.71 9.97
CA LYS A 57 -19.14 -0.39 9.70
C LYS A 57 -20.37 0.00 8.87
N ASP A 58 -20.84 1.24 9.01
CA ASP A 58 -21.98 1.75 8.24
C ASP A 58 -21.61 2.01 6.76
N GLY A 59 -20.31 2.12 6.45
CA GLY A 59 -19.80 2.37 5.09
C GLY A 59 -19.87 3.83 4.66
N THR A 60 -20.63 4.69 5.34
CA THR A 60 -20.74 6.13 5.06
C THR A 60 -19.41 6.85 5.07
N VAL A 61 -18.61 6.66 6.12
CA VAL A 61 -17.28 7.27 6.26
C VAL A 61 -16.34 6.84 5.12
N LEU A 62 -16.37 5.56 4.74
CA LEU A 62 -15.55 5.04 3.64
C LEU A 62 -15.94 5.65 2.29
N CYS A 63 -17.24 5.81 2.04
CA CYS A 63 -17.72 6.45 0.83
C CYS A 63 -17.36 7.94 0.78
N GLU A 64 -17.44 8.66 1.91
CA GLU A 64 -17.00 10.06 1.97
C GLU A 64 -15.48 10.18 1.77
N LEU A 65 -14.69 9.24 2.31
CA LEU A 65 -13.24 9.19 2.12
C LEU A 65 -12.87 9.07 0.64
N ILE A 66 -13.39 8.06 -0.06
CA ILE A 66 -13.07 7.86 -1.47
C ILE A 66 -13.59 9.01 -2.32
N ASN A 67 -14.77 9.57 -2.01
CA ASN A 67 -15.29 10.73 -2.71
C ASN A 67 -14.41 11.97 -2.52
N GLY A 68 -13.79 12.13 -1.35
CA GLY A 68 -12.84 13.21 -1.07
C GLY A 68 -11.61 13.21 -1.97
N LEU A 69 -11.22 12.03 -2.47
CA LEU A 69 -10.10 11.84 -3.39
C LEU A 69 -10.44 12.11 -4.87
N TYR A 70 -11.70 12.43 -5.18
CA TYR A 70 -12.15 12.80 -6.52
C TYR A 70 -12.58 14.27 -6.56
N PRO A 71 -12.46 14.96 -7.71
CA PRO A 71 -12.96 16.32 -7.85
C PRO A 71 -14.49 16.36 -7.75
N GLU A 72 -15.03 17.54 -7.45
CA GLU A 72 -16.48 17.74 -7.34
C GLU A 72 -17.18 17.27 -8.63
N GLY A 73 -18.21 16.42 -8.50
CA GLY A 73 -18.97 15.89 -9.64
C GLY A 73 -18.44 14.59 -10.26
N GLN A 74 -17.19 14.18 -9.98
CA GLN A 74 -16.63 12.88 -10.42
C GLN A 74 -16.59 11.83 -9.31
N ALA A 75 -17.25 12.12 -8.18
CA ALA A 75 -17.31 11.23 -7.04
C ALA A 75 -17.92 9.86 -7.42
N PRO A 76 -17.23 8.74 -7.13
CA PRO A 76 -17.70 7.42 -7.54
C PRO A 76 -18.98 6.99 -6.80
N VAL A 77 -19.16 7.42 -5.55
CA VAL A 77 -20.33 7.09 -4.74
C VAL A 77 -21.27 8.28 -4.61
N LYS A 78 -22.34 8.30 -5.39
CA LYS A 78 -23.25 9.46 -5.45
C LYS A 78 -24.21 9.59 -4.27
N LYS A 79 -24.65 8.46 -3.71
CA LYS A 79 -25.68 8.42 -2.66
C LYS A 79 -25.10 7.81 -1.39
N ILE A 80 -24.82 8.67 -0.42
CA ILE A 80 -24.32 8.28 0.90
C ILE A 80 -25.44 8.55 1.89
N GLN A 81 -25.97 7.49 2.51
CA GLN A 81 -27.03 7.61 3.51
C GLN A 81 -26.80 6.58 4.61
N ALA A 82 -26.65 7.06 5.84
CA ALA A 82 -26.53 6.20 7.01
C ALA A 82 -27.77 5.31 7.16
N SER A 83 -27.56 4.04 7.47
CA SER A 83 -28.67 3.09 7.61
C SER A 83 -28.40 2.07 8.70
N THR A 84 -29.42 1.79 9.50
CA THR A 84 -29.38 0.69 10.47
C THR A 84 -29.58 -0.69 9.83
N MET A 85 -29.95 -0.73 8.53
CA MET A 85 -30.20 -1.97 7.80
C MET A 85 -28.88 -2.61 7.38
N ALA A 86 -28.59 -3.80 7.91
CA ALA A 86 -27.36 -4.57 7.62
C ALA A 86 -27.05 -4.70 6.12
N PHE A 87 -28.06 -5.01 5.30
CA PHE A 87 -27.90 -5.12 3.85
C PHE A 87 -27.45 -3.81 3.20
N ARG A 88 -27.99 -2.66 3.64
CA ARG A 88 -27.58 -1.35 3.12
C ARG A 88 -26.15 -0.99 3.51
N GLN A 89 -25.76 -1.27 4.75
CA GLN A 89 -24.37 -1.06 5.21
C GLN A 89 -23.38 -1.90 4.39
N MET A 90 -23.68 -3.17 4.18
CA MET A 90 -22.84 -4.07 3.38
C MET A 90 -22.73 -3.60 1.92
N GLU A 91 -23.84 -3.16 1.33
CA GLU A 91 -23.88 -2.61 -0.02
C GLU A 91 -23.06 -1.30 -0.13
N GLN A 92 -23.12 -0.45 0.90
CA GLN A 92 -22.35 0.79 0.93
C GLN A 92 -20.85 0.54 1.04
N ILE A 93 -20.44 -0.44 1.86
CA ILE A 93 -19.05 -0.90 1.89
C ILE A 93 -18.64 -1.44 0.50
N SER A 94 -19.49 -2.25 -0.15
CA SER A 94 -19.22 -2.80 -1.48
C SER A 94 -18.97 -1.69 -2.53
N GLN A 95 -19.74 -0.60 -2.50
CA GLN A 95 -19.54 0.56 -3.38
C GLN A 95 -18.18 1.24 -3.17
N PHE A 96 -17.73 1.36 -1.91
CA PHE A 96 -16.38 1.82 -1.61
C PHE A 96 -15.31 0.88 -2.19
N LEU A 97 -15.46 -0.45 -2.02
CA LEU A 97 -14.48 -1.43 -2.51
C LEU A 97 -14.34 -1.38 -4.03
N GLN A 98 -15.45 -1.30 -4.76
CA GLN A 98 -15.45 -1.14 -6.22
C GLN A 98 -14.78 0.18 -6.66
N ALA A 99 -15.00 1.26 -5.92
CA ALA A 99 -14.35 2.54 -6.18
C ALA A 99 -12.84 2.49 -5.89
N ALA A 100 -12.43 1.82 -4.82
CA ALA A 100 -11.05 1.65 -4.42
C ALA A 100 -10.25 0.79 -5.42
N GLU A 101 -10.87 -0.26 -5.97
CA GLU A 101 -10.30 -1.05 -7.07
C GLU A 101 -10.07 -0.17 -8.31
N ARG A 102 -11.09 0.59 -8.73
CA ARG A 102 -10.98 1.52 -9.87
C ARG A 102 -9.97 2.65 -9.64
N TYR A 103 -9.75 3.05 -8.39
CA TYR A 103 -8.73 4.04 -8.03
C TYR A 103 -7.30 3.50 -8.22
N GLY A 104 -7.13 2.17 -8.22
CA GLY A 104 -5.87 1.49 -8.51
C GLY A 104 -5.33 0.62 -7.38
N ILE A 105 -6.13 0.31 -6.35
CA ILE A 105 -5.74 -0.71 -5.37
C ILE A 105 -5.80 -2.09 -6.04
N ASN A 106 -4.77 -2.90 -5.82
CA ASN A 106 -4.77 -4.29 -6.28
C ASN A 106 -5.86 -5.09 -5.57
N THR A 107 -6.63 -5.88 -6.30
CA THR A 107 -7.75 -6.68 -5.77
C THR A 107 -7.33 -7.65 -4.66
N THR A 108 -6.07 -8.10 -4.66
CA THR A 108 -5.52 -8.96 -3.61
C THR A 108 -5.34 -8.24 -2.26
N ASP A 109 -5.24 -6.91 -2.28
CA ASP A 109 -5.05 -6.05 -1.10
C ASP A 109 -6.35 -5.37 -0.65
N ILE A 110 -7.48 -5.65 -1.31
CA ILE A 110 -8.80 -5.13 -0.97
C ILE A 110 -9.49 -6.09 0.02
N PHE A 111 -9.89 -5.55 1.17
CA PHE A 111 -10.65 -6.31 2.16
C PHE A 111 -12.04 -6.71 1.65
N GLN A 112 -12.63 -7.74 2.25
CA GLN A 112 -13.99 -8.17 1.93
C GLN A 112 -15.01 -7.52 2.88
N THR A 113 -16.25 -7.30 2.45
CA THR A 113 -17.28 -6.66 3.28
C THR A 113 -17.44 -7.28 4.68
N VAL A 114 -17.28 -8.60 4.80
CA VAL A 114 -17.34 -9.33 6.08
C VAL A 114 -16.16 -9.04 7.01
N ASP A 115 -15.00 -8.67 6.47
CA ASP A 115 -13.81 -8.35 7.25
C ASP A 115 -14.02 -7.11 8.12
N LEU A 116 -14.75 -6.13 7.58
CA LEU A 116 -15.14 -4.91 8.29
C LEU A 116 -16.47 -5.08 9.05
N TRP A 117 -17.53 -5.55 8.36
CA TRP A 117 -18.88 -5.53 8.94
C TRP A 117 -19.02 -6.51 10.12
N GLU A 118 -18.42 -7.71 10.02
CA GLU A 118 -18.33 -8.67 11.12
C GLU A 118 -17.01 -8.55 11.92
N GLY A 119 -16.05 -7.76 11.46
CA GLY A 119 -14.78 -7.53 12.16
C GLY A 119 -13.79 -8.69 12.09
N LYS A 120 -13.94 -9.59 11.11
CA LYS A 120 -13.12 -10.81 10.97
C LYS A 120 -11.65 -10.50 10.73
N ASN A 121 -11.34 -9.45 9.98
CA ASN A 121 -9.98 -9.11 9.60
C ASN A 121 -9.78 -7.60 9.47
N MET A 122 -9.76 -6.92 10.62
CA MET A 122 -9.53 -5.47 10.68
C MET A 122 -8.13 -5.07 10.20
N ALA A 123 -7.13 -5.96 10.28
CA ALA A 123 -5.79 -5.69 9.77
C ALA A 123 -5.79 -5.55 8.22
N CYS A 124 -6.63 -6.32 7.53
CA CYS A 124 -6.82 -6.17 6.09
C CYS A 124 -7.46 -4.81 5.75
N VAL A 125 -8.46 -4.38 6.53
CA VAL A 125 -9.09 -3.06 6.38
C VAL A 125 -8.07 -1.93 6.53
N GLN A 126 -7.21 -1.98 7.57
CA GLN A 126 -6.14 -1.00 7.76
C GLN A 126 -5.20 -0.97 6.54
N ARG A 127 -4.81 -2.13 6.04
CA ARG A 127 -3.90 -2.24 4.89
C ARG A 127 -4.49 -1.66 3.62
N THR A 128 -5.76 -1.96 3.32
CA THR A 128 -6.44 -1.38 2.16
C THR A 128 -6.49 0.14 2.25
N LEU A 129 -6.79 0.70 3.43
CA LEU A 129 -6.83 2.15 3.64
C LEU A 129 -5.44 2.80 3.53
N MET A 130 -4.40 2.17 4.09
CA MET A 130 -3.02 2.62 3.93
C MET A 130 -2.58 2.61 2.47
N ASN A 131 -2.95 1.57 1.72
CA ASN A 131 -2.67 1.49 0.29
C ASN A 131 -3.41 2.57 -0.51
N LEU A 132 -4.66 2.88 -0.14
CA LEU A 132 -5.44 3.96 -0.74
C LEU A 132 -4.75 5.31 -0.53
N GLY A 133 -4.38 5.64 0.72
CA GLY A 133 -3.69 6.89 1.04
C GLY A 133 -2.33 7.00 0.36
N GLY A 134 -1.53 5.92 0.34
CA GLY A 134 -0.25 5.90 -0.36
C GLY A 134 -0.38 6.04 -1.88
N LEU A 135 -1.47 5.55 -2.49
CA LEU A 135 -1.78 5.80 -3.89
C LEU A 135 -2.18 7.25 -4.13
N ALA A 136 -3.02 7.82 -3.26
CA ALA A 136 -3.44 9.21 -3.36
C ALA A 136 -2.24 10.17 -3.29
N VAL A 137 -1.32 9.95 -2.35
CA VAL A 137 -0.06 10.71 -2.27
C VAL A 137 0.79 10.54 -3.53
N ALA A 138 0.86 9.34 -4.11
CA ALA A 138 1.67 9.06 -5.28
C ALA A 138 1.12 9.67 -6.58
N ARG A 139 -0.19 9.95 -6.67
CA ARG A 139 -0.82 10.53 -7.86
C ARG A 139 -0.53 12.01 -8.05
N ASP A 140 -0.22 12.73 -6.96
CA ASP A 140 0.16 14.15 -6.98
C ASP A 140 -0.84 15.03 -7.78
N ASP A 141 -2.14 14.74 -7.67
CA ASP A 141 -3.23 15.43 -8.36
C ASP A 141 -3.79 16.64 -7.57
N GLY A 142 -3.23 16.91 -6.39
CA GLY A 142 -3.66 17.99 -5.50
C GLY A 142 -4.99 17.73 -4.77
N LEU A 143 -5.57 16.53 -4.88
CA LEU A 143 -6.82 16.15 -4.20
C LEU A 143 -6.60 15.48 -2.84
N PHE A 144 -5.39 14.97 -2.60
CA PHE A 144 -4.99 14.45 -1.30
C PHE A 144 -4.92 15.57 -0.25
N SER A 145 -5.46 15.31 0.93
CA SER A 145 -5.46 16.21 2.08
C SER A 145 -4.86 15.53 3.30
N GLY A 146 -3.96 16.21 4.00
CA GLY A 146 -3.24 15.69 5.17
C GLY A 146 -1.72 15.73 5.00
N ASP A 147 -1.00 15.11 5.94
CA ASP A 147 0.46 14.99 5.86
C ASP A 147 0.85 13.78 4.98
N PRO A 148 1.56 13.98 3.86
CA PRO A 148 2.03 12.87 3.02
C PRO A 148 2.94 11.88 3.75
N ASN A 149 3.60 12.27 4.84
CA ASN A 149 4.51 11.42 5.61
C ASN A 149 3.79 10.30 6.37
N TRP A 150 2.47 10.39 6.51
CA TRP A 150 1.65 9.31 7.07
C TRP A 150 1.67 8.04 6.23
N PHE A 151 1.93 8.17 4.92
CA PHE A 151 1.92 7.05 3.99
C PHE A 151 3.33 6.74 3.50
N PRO A 152 3.70 5.46 3.39
CA PRO A 152 4.98 5.08 2.80
C PRO A 152 5.10 5.64 1.38
N LYS A 153 6.18 6.37 1.13
CA LYS A 153 6.46 6.89 -0.21
C LYS A 153 6.66 5.73 -1.17
N LYS A 154 5.80 5.62 -2.19
CA LYS A 154 6.00 4.64 -3.25
C LYS A 154 7.25 5.00 -4.06
N SER A 155 8.09 3.99 -4.31
CA SER A 155 9.25 4.13 -5.16
C SER A 155 8.81 4.46 -6.59
N LYS A 156 9.25 5.61 -7.11
CA LYS A 156 9.07 5.99 -8.51
C LYS A 156 10.26 5.46 -9.30
N GLU A 157 10.01 4.92 -10.49
CA GLU A 157 11.11 4.60 -11.40
C GLU A 157 11.91 5.87 -11.71
N ASN A 158 13.24 5.73 -11.71
CA ASN A 158 14.14 6.79 -12.12
C ASN A 158 14.88 6.33 -13.38
N PRO A 159 14.23 6.38 -14.56
CA PRO A 159 14.87 5.99 -15.80
C PRO A 159 16.05 6.93 -16.06
N ARG A 160 17.25 6.35 -16.10
CA ARG A 160 18.46 7.09 -16.47
C ARG A 160 18.54 7.12 -17.99
N ASN A 161 18.27 8.29 -18.56
CA ASN A 161 18.47 8.52 -19.98
C ASN A 161 19.92 8.96 -20.20
N PHE A 162 20.67 8.19 -20.98
CA PHE A 162 22.01 8.55 -21.44
C PHE A 162 21.91 9.14 -22.85
N SER A 163 22.80 10.07 -23.19
CA SER A 163 22.87 10.56 -24.58
C SER A 163 23.37 9.48 -25.53
N ASP A 164 23.01 9.55 -26.81
CA ASP A 164 23.48 8.58 -27.81
C ASP A 164 25.02 8.54 -27.89
N ASN A 165 25.68 9.70 -27.75
CA ASN A 165 27.13 9.78 -27.69
C ASN A 165 27.70 9.04 -26.47
N GLN A 166 27.09 9.20 -25.29
CA GLN A 166 27.53 8.51 -24.07
C GLN A 166 27.31 6.98 -24.16
N LEU A 167 26.22 6.55 -24.79
CA LEU A 167 25.97 5.13 -25.08
C LEU A 167 26.99 4.57 -26.08
N GLN A 168 27.39 5.36 -27.08
CA GLN A 168 28.37 4.98 -28.08
C GLN A 168 29.79 4.92 -27.52
N GLU A 169 30.18 5.87 -26.67
CA GLU A 169 31.43 5.82 -25.91
C GLU A 169 31.48 4.58 -25.02
N GLY A 170 30.36 4.23 -24.38
CA GLY A 170 30.24 3.02 -23.55
C GLY A 170 30.50 1.71 -24.32
N LYS A 171 30.19 1.63 -25.62
CA LYS A 171 30.48 0.44 -26.45
C LYS A 171 31.97 0.16 -26.61
N ASN A 172 32.80 1.19 -26.51
CA ASN A 172 34.26 1.09 -26.62
C ASN A 172 34.93 0.81 -25.27
N VAL A 173 34.18 0.85 -24.16
CA VAL A 173 34.70 0.54 -22.83
C VAL A 173 34.64 -0.97 -22.61
N ILE A 174 35.78 -1.63 -22.75
CA ILE A 174 35.92 -3.04 -22.36
C ILE A 174 35.84 -3.12 -20.84
N GLY A 175 34.73 -3.64 -20.32
CA GLY A 175 34.57 -3.89 -18.90
C GLY A 175 35.67 -4.84 -18.39
N LEU A 176 36.31 -4.48 -17.29
CA LEU A 176 37.28 -5.34 -16.62
C LEU A 176 36.55 -6.54 -16.02
N GLN A 177 36.42 -7.62 -16.78
CA GLN A 177 35.70 -8.82 -16.36
C GLN A 177 36.33 -9.51 -15.12
N MET A 178 37.58 -9.20 -14.77
CA MET A 178 38.32 -9.83 -13.66
C MET A 178 39.14 -8.82 -12.83
N GLY A 179 38.61 -7.63 -12.58
CA GLY A 179 39.23 -6.66 -11.66
C GLY A 179 40.27 -5.73 -12.28
N THR A 180 40.87 -4.87 -11.45
CA THR A 180 41.77 -3.80 -11.89
C THR A 180 43.20 -4.29 -12.11
N ASN A 181 43.70 -4.09 -13.33
CA ASN A 181 45.10 -4.30 -13.71
C ASN A 181 46.03 -3.17 -13.25
N ARG A 182 45.53 -2.15 -12.51
CA ARG A 182 46.38 -1.08 -11.95
C ARG A 182 47.45 -1.57 -10.96
N GLY A 183 47.33 -2.80 -10.44
CA GLY A 183 48.36 -3.44 -9.60
C GLY A 183 49.08 -4.63 -10.27
N ALA A 184 48.70 -5.01 -11.49
CA ALA A 184 49.30 -6.14 -12.18
C ALA A 184 50.53 -5.68 -12.97
N SER A 185 51.71 -5.73 -12.35
CA SER A 185 52.96 -5.51 -13.07
C SER A 185 53.28 -6.72 -13.95
N GLN A 186 53.80 -6.51 -15.16
CA GLN A 186 54.28 -7.57 -16.05
C GLN A 186 55.53 -8.31 -15.48
N ALA A 187 56.06 -7.89 -14.33
CA ALA A 187 57.17 -8.55 -13.67
C ALA A 187 56.77 -9.99 -13.29
N GLY A 188 57.39 -10.97 -13.96
CA GLY A 188 57.16 -12.40 -13.72
C GLY A 188 56.16 -13.08 -14.67
N MET A 189 55.49 -12.36 -15.57
CA MET A 189 54.70 -13.00 -16.64
C MET A 189 55.62 -13.51 -17.74
N THR A 190 55.77 -14.82 -17.86
CA THR A 190 56.55 -15.44 -18.94
C THR A 190 55.74 -15.41 -20.24
N GLY A 191 56.31 -14.83 -21.29
CA GLY A 191 55.69 -14.80 -22.62
C GLY A 191 55.46 -16.21 -23.18
N TYR A 192 54.44 -16.35 -24.04
CA TYR A 192 54.19 -17.58 -24.79
C TYR A 192 55.47 -18.01 -25.53
N GLY A 193 55.94 -19.23 -25.27
CA GLY A 193 57.12 -19.81 -25.90
C GLY A 193 58.39 -19.87 -25.02
N MET A 194 58.34 -19.44 -23.76
CA MET A 194 59.48 -19.64 -22.87
C MET A 194 59.68 -21.13 -22.51
N PRO A 195 60.90 -21.68 -22.65
CA PRO A 195 61.18 -23.07 -22.28
C PRO A 195 61.06 -23.26 -20.76
N ARG A 196 60.49 -24.40 -20.34
CA ARG A 196 60.38 -24.78 -18.93
C ARG A 196 61.77 -24.92 -18.33
N GLN A 197 62.07 -24.20 -17.24
CA GLN A 197 63.26 -24.48 -16.44
C GLN A 197 63.06 -25.82 -15.74
N ILE A 198 63.91 -26.79 -16.11
CA ILE A 198 64.01 -28.08 -15.45
C ILE A 198 65.28 -28.02 -14.59
N LEU A 199 65.12 -28.20 -13.28
CA LEU A 199 66.22 -28.37 -12.32
C LEU A 199 66.64 -29.84 -12.28
#